data_AF-A0A7G8PXR7-F1
#
_entry.id   AF-A0A7G8PXR7-F1
#
_cell.length_a   1.000
_cell.length_b   1.000
_cell.length_c   1.000
_cell.angle_alpha   90.00
_cell.angle_beta   90.00
_cell.angle_gamma   90.00
#
_symmetry.space_group_name_H-M   'P 1'
#
loop_
_entity.id
_entity.type
_entity.pdbx_description
1 polymer ?
#
loop_
_entity_poly.entity_id
_entity_poly.type
_entity_poly.pdbx_seq_one_letter_code
_entity_poly.pdbx_strand_id
1 'polypeptide(L)'
;MKTLLTEIYEHDTDVDVTHKINTIELENWINHLKYIKKELKNLIGLYSKDLTNRINDQVVLQKFQKKEIENDTLLNALYNYMNSRKGISECEDTQCDLAYINEHESYRRSYLYHLDKYRRLKDDFFKKVKGKFNLLNINPSGL
;
A
#
# COMPACT_ATOMS: atom_id res chain seq x y z
N MET A 1 -3.30 5.99 21.67
CA MET A 1 -3.39 4.64 21.09
C MET A 1 -2.56 3.74 22.00
N LYS A 2 -3.13 2.72 22.66
CA LYS A 2 -2.33 1.75 23.43
C LYS A 2 -1.47 0.99 22.42
N THR A 3 -0.15 1.11 22.53
CA THR A 3 0.80 0.38 21.68
C THR A 3 0.62 -1.11 21.95
N LEU A 4 0.42 -1.91 20.90
CA LEU A 4 0.46 -3.36 21.03
C LEU A 4 1.89 -3.75 21.42
N LEU A 5 2.04 -4.65 22.40
CA LEU A 5 3.35 -5.04 22.91
C LEU A 5 4.04 -5.93 21.86
N THR A 6 5.06 -5.41 21.17
CA THR A 6 5.75 -6.09 20.08
C THR A 6 7.14 -6.61 20.43
N GLU A 7 7.61 -6.35 21.65
CA GLU A 7 8.89 -6.83 22.16
C GLU A 7 8.82 -8.34 22.41
N ILE A 8 9.81 -9.08 21.90
CA ILE A 8 9.91 -10.54 22.05
C ILE A 8 10.72 -10.84 23.32
N TYR A 9 10.18 -11.68 24.19
CA TYR A 9 10.82 -12.12 25.43
C TYR A 9 11.10 -13.63 25.41
N GLU A 10 12.04 -14.07 26.25
CA GLU A 10 12.40 -15.50 26.34
C GLU A 10 11.26 -16.42 26.76
N HIS A 11 10.23 -15.88 27.42
CA HIS A 11 9.06 -16.64 27.88
C HIS A 11 7.90 -16.64 26.86
N ASP A 12 8.07 -15.98 25.72
CA ASP A 12 7.06 -16.00 24.67
C ASP A 12 6.97 -17.40 24.05
N THR A 13 5.75 -17.86 23.82
CA THR A 13 5.52 -19.04 22.99
C THR A 13 5.72 -18.72 21.51
N ASP A 14 5.86 -19.74 20.67
CA ASP A 14 5.94 -19.56 19.21
C ASP A 14 4.72 -18.79 18.65
N VAL A 15 3.55 -18.95 19.27
CA VAL A 15 2.31 -18.25 18.90
C VAL A 15 2.39 -16.78 19.30
N ASP A 16 2.89 -16.46 20.50
CA ASP A 16 3.10 -15.08 20.95
C ASP A 16 4.08 -14.35 20.01
N VAL A 17 5.20 -14.98 19.70
CA VAL A 17 6.21 -14.45 18.76
C VAL A 17 5.56 -14.20 17.39
N THR A 18 4.76 -15.14 16.90
CA THR A 18 4.03 -15.00 15.63
C THR A 18 3.10 -13.79 15.65
N HIS A 19 2.34 -13.57 16.71
CA HIS A 19 1.44 -12.43 16.83
C HIS A 19 2.19 -11.09 16.94
N LYS A 20 3.33 -11.07 17.62
CA LYS A 20 4.21 -9.89 17.71
C LYS A 20 4.78 -9.52 16.34
N ILE A 21 5.33 -10.49 15.61
CA ILE A 21 5.83 -10.30 14.24
C ILE A 21 4.71 -9.81 13.32
N ASN A 22 3.54 -10.45 13.35
CA ASN A 22 2.40 -10.05 12.54
C ASN A 22 1.95 -8.61 12.85
N THR A 23 2.02 -8.19 14.10
CA THR A 23 1.71 -6.80 14.50
C THR A 23 2.70 -5.81 13.88
N ILE A 24 4.01 -6.09 13.96
CA ILE A 24 5.06 -5.26 13.34
C ILE A 24 4.87 -5.18 11.83
N GLU A 25 4.59 -6.31 11.17
CA GLU A 25 4.35 -6.33 9.73
C GLU A 25 3.12 -5.51 9.34
N LEU A 26 2.02 -5.62 10.09
CA LEU A 26 0.81 -4.86 9.82
C LEU A 26 1.05 -3.35 9.95
N GLU A 27 1.81 -2.92 10.96
CA GLU A 27 2.22 -1.51 11.11
C GLU A 27 3.04 -1.03 9.91
N ASN A 28 3.98 -1.86 9.44
CA ASN A 28 4.79 -1.57 8.25
C ASN A 28 3.92 -1.42 7.00
N TRP A 29 2.95 -2.31 6.79
CA TRP A 29 2.03 -2.23 5.65
C TRP A 29 1.17 -0.97 5.70
N ILE A 30 0.61 -0.63 6.87
CA ILE A 30 -0.16 0.60 7.08
C ILE A 30 0.68 1.84 6.76
N ASN A 31 1.91 1.90 7.27
CA ASN A 31 2.81 3.01 7.02
C ASN A 31 3.20 3.13 5.54
N HIS A 32 3.42 2.02 4.87
CA HIS A 32 3.68 2.03 3.44
C HIS A 32 2.46 2.47 2.62
N LEU A 33 1.24 2.01 2.94
CA LEU A 33 0.03 2.46 2.26
C LEU A 33 -0.27 3.95 2.49
N LYS A 34 0.06 4.51 3.66
CA LYS A 34 0.03 5.96 3.90
C LYS A 34 0.98 6.71 2.98
N TYR A 35 2.19 6.18 2.80
CA TYR A 35 3.17 6.76 1.88
C TYR A 35 2.68 6.70 0.44
N ILE A 36 2.18 5.54 -0.01
CA ILE A 36 1.59 5.36 -1.34
C ILE A 36 0.43 6.34 -1.57
N LYS A 37 -0.43 6.56 -0.58
CA LYS A 37 -1.49 7.58 -0.65
C LYS A 37 -0.94 8.97 -0.94
N LYS A 38 0.10 9.39 -0.21
CA LYS A 38 0.76 10.69 -0.44
C LYS A 38 1.36 10.76 -1.84
N GLU A 39 2.04 9.69 -2.27
CA GLU A 39 2.64 9.63 -3.60
C GLU A 39 1.58 9.70 -4.72
N LEU A 40 0.47 8.98 -4.58
CA LEU A 40 -0.66 9.02 -5.53
C LEU A 40 -1.25 10.43 -5.65
N LYS A 41 -1.47 11.13 -4.53
CA LYS A 41 -1.94 12.52 -4.54
C LYS A 41 -0.97 13.44 -5.29
N ASN A 42 0.33 13.27 -5.09
CA ASN A 42 1.34 14.03 -5.80
C ASN A 42 1.32 13.73 -7.31
N LEU A 43 1.26 12.45 -7.70
CA LEU A 43 1.23 12.03 -9.11
C LEU A 43 -0.03 12.55 -9.83
N ILE A 44 -1.19 12.46 -9.19
CA ILE A 44 -2.46 13.00 -9.69
C ILE A 44 -2.38 14.52 -9.82
N GLY A 45 -1.80 15.21 -8.82
CA GLY A 45 -1.62 16.66 -8.82
C GLY A 45 -0.66 17.16 -9.91
N LEU A 46 0.44 16.43 -10.16
CA LEU A 46 1.36 16.72 -11.27
C LEU A 46 0.68 16.55 -12.62
N TYR A 47 -0.14 15.50 -12.75
CA TYR A 47 -0.87 15.26 -13.98
C TYR A 47 -1.84 16.39 -14.30
N SER A 48 -2.64 16.83 -13.31
CA SER A 48 -3.68 17.83 -13.50
C SER A 48 -3.15 19.24 -13.78
N LYS A 49 -2.00 19.60 -13.20
CA LYS A 49 -1.41 20.95 -13.34
C LYS A 49 -0.51 21.11 -14.58
N ASP A 50 0.37 20.14 -14.84
CA ASP A 50 1.50 20.36 -15.76
C ASP A 50 1.44 19.50 -17.03
N LEU A 51 0.73 18.37 -16.99
CA LEU A 51 0.79 17.37 -18.05
C LEU A 51 -0.50 17.21 -18.85
N THR A 52 -1.65 17.72 -18.40
CA THR A 52 -2.94 17.59 -19.10
C THR A 52 -2.87 18.00 -20.59
N ASN A 53 -2.11 19.05 -20.90
CA ASN A 53 -1.96 19.55 -22.28
C ASN A 53 -0.84 18.85 -23.09
N ARG A 54 0.08 18.15 -22.42
CA ARG A 54 1.27 17.50 -23.04
C ARG A 54 1.11 15.98 -23.17
N ILE A 55 0.35 15.39 -22.26
CA ILE A 55 0.08 13.98 -22.15
C ILE A 55 -1.44 13.83 -22.18
N ASN A 56 -2.01 13.77 -23.38
CA ASN A 56 -3.44 13.57 -23.58
C ASN A 56 -3.85 12.10 -23.28
N ASP A 57 -3.50 11.58 -22.10
CA ASP A 57 -3.73 10.19 -21.69
C ASP A 57 -4.60 10.12 -20.43
N GLN A 58 -5.83 10.65 -20.53
CA GLN A 58 -6.81 10.65 -19.42
C GLN A 58 -7.02 9.26 -18.80
N VAL A 59 -6.77 8.20 -19.56
CA VAL A 59 -6.81 6.80 -19.10
C VAL A 59 -5.80 6.56 -17.98
N VAL A 60 -4.60 7.16 -18.03
CA VAL A 60 -3.59 6.99 -16.96
C VAL A 60 -3.99 7.74 -15.69
N LEU A 61 -4.54 8.95 -15.82
CA LEU A 61 -5.07 9.70 -14.67
C LEU A 61 -6.17 8.90 -13.96
N GLN A 62 -7.13 8.36 -14.72
CA GLN A 62 -8.19 7.53 -14.18
C GLN A 62 -7.65 6.28 -13.47
N LYS A 63 -6.60 5.65 -14.01
CA LYS A 63 -5.93 4.52 -13.34
C LYS A 63 -5.31 4.92 -12.00
N PHE A 64 -4.68 6.08 -11.90
CA PHE A 64 -4.14 6.58 -10.63
C PHE A 64 -5.24 6.91 -9.62
N GLN A 65 -6.30 7.58 -10.05
CA GLN A 65 -7.46 7.88 -9.19
C GLN A 65 -8.12 6.60 -8.68
N LYS A 66 -8.33 5.60 -9.55
CA LYS A 66 -8.81 4.29 -9.14
C LYS A 66 -7.88 3.64 -8.11
N LYS A 67 -6.56 3.72 -8.35
CA LYS A 67 -5.56 3.17 -7.42
C LYS A 67 -5.54 3.89 -6.07
N GLU A 68 -5.85 5.18 -6.02
CA GLU A 68 -6.01 5.95 -4.77
C GLU A 68 -7.19 5.42 -3.95
N ILE A 69 -8.34 5.18 -4.61
CA ILE A 69 -9.52 4.59 -3.96
C ILE A 69 -9.19 3.19 -3.42
N GLU A 70 -8.59 2.33 -4.24
CA GLU A 70 -8.18 0.98 -3.82
C GLU A 70 -7.20 1.00 -2.63
N ASN A 71 -6.26 1.95 -2.63
CA ASN A 71 -5.32 2.14 -1.53
C ASN A 71 -6.04 2.54 -0.24
N ASP A 72 -6.99 3.45 -0.32
CA ASP A 72 -7.78 3.91 0.83
C ASP A 72 -8.69 2.81 1.39
N THR A 73 -9.31 2.01 0.51
CA THR A 73 -10.10 0.83 0.92
C THR A 73 -9.23 -0.15 1.70
N LEU A 74 -8.06 -0.52 1.17
CA LEU A 74 -7.16 -1.46 1.83
C LEU A 74 -6.62 -0.88 3.15
N LEU A 75 -6.19 0.39 3.16
CA LEU A 75 -5.68 1.05 4.36
C LEU A 75 -6.73 1.06 5.48
N ASN A 76 -7.99 1.36 5.17
CA ASN A 76 -9.09 1.32 6.13
C ASN A 76 -9.33 -0.11 6.65
N ALA A 77 -9.27 -1.12 5.78
CA ALA A 77 -9.39 -2.52 6.20
C ALA A 77 -8.25 -2.92 7.16
N LEU A 78 -7.00 -2.53 6.87
CA LEU A 78 -5.87 -2.80 7.76
C LEU A 78 -5.98 -2.09 9.11
N TYR A 79 -6.53 -0.87 9.16
CA TYR A 79 -6.82 -0.21 10.44
C TYR A 79 -7.89 -0.91 11.25
N ASN A 80 -8.95 -1.38 10.60
CA ASN A 80 -10.01 -2.12 11.28
C ASN A 80 -9.46 -3.43 11.84
N TYR A 81 -8.64 -4.13 11.06
CA TYR A 81 -7.94 -5.34 11.49
C TYR A 81 -6.96 -5.06 12.64
N MET A 82 -6.15 -4.00 12.55
CA MET A 82 -5.28 -3.59 13.67
C MET A 82 -6.06 -3.37 14.97
N ASN A 83 -7.29 -2.82 14.87
CA ASN A 83 -8.14 -2.65 16.03
C ASN A 83 -8.73 -3.97 16.55
N SER A 84 -9.14 -4.89 15.66
CA SER A 84 -9.68 -6.20 16.07
C SER A 84 -8.62 -7.10 16.72
N ARG A 85 -7.35 -6.95 16.36
CA ARG A 85 -6.22 -7.67 16.97
C ARG A 85 -6.03 -7.41 18.47
N LYS A 86 -6.67 -6.38 19.04
CA LYS A 86 -6.69 -6.17 20.50
C LYS A 86 -7.37 -7.33 21.26
N GLY A 87 -8.24 -8.09 20.59
CA GLY A 87 -8.89 -9.28 21.14
C GLY A 87 -7.99 -10.52 21.20
N ILE A 88 -6.78 -10.50 20.64
CA ILE A 88 -5.87 -11.67 20.69
C ILE A 88 -5.55 -12.06 22.13
N SER A 89 -5.43 -11.08 23.04
CA SER A 89 -5.17 -11.37 24.46
C SER A 89 -6.32 -12.11 25.17
N GLU A 90 -7.49 -12.21 24.53
CA GLU A 90 -8.66 -12.93 25.03
C GLU A 90 -8.77 -14.35 24.44
N CYS A 91 -7.86 -14.76 23.55
CA CYS A 91 -7.85 -16.11 23.00
C CYS A 91 -7.46 -17.13 24.09
N GLU A 92 -8.32 -18.14 24.28
CA GLU A 92 -8.11 -19.23 25.25
C GLU A 92 -7.65 -20.54 24.60
N ASP A 93 -7.71 -20.62 23.26
CA ASP A 93 -7.36 -21.80 22.49
C ASP A 93 -6.61 -21.47 21.19
N THR A 94 -5.96 -22.50 20.64
CA THR A 94 -5.21 -22.39 19.38
C THR A 94 -6.11 -22.08 18.18
N GLN A 95 -7.40 -22.39 18.24
CA GLN A 95 -8.32 -22.12 17.14
C GLN A 95 -8.55 -20.62 16.97
N CYS A 96 -8.69 -19.89 18.09
CA CYS A 96 -8.76 -18.43 18.13
C CYS A 96 -7.47 -17.80 17.56
N ASP A 97 -6.30 -18.26 17.99
CA ASP A 97 -5.01 -17.78 17.48
C ASP A 97 -4.86 -17.98 15.97
N LEU A 98 -5.19 -19.18 15.50
CA LEU A 98 -5.14 -19.52 14.08
C LEU A 98 -6.10 -18.68 13.24
N ALA A 99 -7.25 -18.27 13.78
CA ALA A 99 -8.16 -17.37 13.08
C ALA A 99 -7.48 -16.03 12.78
N TYR A 100 -6.84 -15.41 13.78
CA TYR A 100 -6.11 -14.16 13.60
C TYR A 100 -4.89 -14.31 12.68
N ILE A 101 -4.16 -15.43 12.75
CA ILE A 101 -3.02 -15.71 11.86
C ILE A 101 -3.50 -15.85 10.41
N ASN A 102 -4.57 -16.62 10.17
CA ASN A 102 -5.13 -16.80 8.82
C ASN A 102 -5.69 -15.50 8.24
N GLU A 103 -6.34 -14.68 9.07
CA GLU A 103 -6.80 -13.35 8.68
C GLU A 103 -5.60 -12.46 8.29
N HIS A 104 -4.51 -12.48 9.07
CA HIS A 104 -3.27 -11.77 8.76
C HIS A 104 -2.70 -12.17 7.39
N GLU A 105 -2.64 -13.47 7.09
CA GLU A 105 -2.18 -13.96 5.78
C GLU A 105 -3.08 -13.49 4.62
N SER A 106 -4.39 -13.36 4.85
CA SER A 106 -5.30 -12.80 3.85
C SER A 106 -4.96 -11.33 3.54
N TYR A 107 -4.64 -10.55 4.57
CA TYR A 107 -4.22 -9.16 4.42
C TYR A 107 -2.82 -9.04 3.82
N ARG A 108 -1.88 -9.93 4.16
CA ARG A 108 -0.55 -10.00 3.53
C ARG A 108 -0.67 -10.14 2.02
N ARG A 109 -1.48 -11.10 1.55
CA ARG A 109 -1.73 -11.32 0.12
C ARG A 109 -2.35 -10.10 -0.55
N SER A 110 -3.34 -9.48 0.09
CA SER A 110 -4.01 -8.28 -0.43
C SER A 110 -3.05 -7.10 -0.55
N TYR A 111 -2.20 -6.89 0.46
CA TYR A 111 -1.16 -5.87 0.47
C TYR A 111 -0.11 -6.10 -0.62
N LEU A 112 0.44 -7.31 -0.74
CA LEU A 112 1.44 -7.64 -1.76
C LEU A 112 0.87 -7.47 -3.18
N TYR A 113 -0.36 -7.90 -3.40
CA TYR A 113 -1.05 -7.70 -4.67
C TYR A 113 -1.23 -6.22 -5.01
N HIS A 114 -1.71 -5.41 -4.06
CA HIS A 114 -1.88 -3.98 -4.25
C HIS A 114 -0.54 -3.30 -4.58
N LEU A 115 0.52 -3.65 -3.85
CA LEU A 115 1.86 -3.11 -4.03
C LEU A 115 2.43 -3.40 -5.42
N ASP A 116 2.32 -4.64 -5.91
CA ASP A 116 2.73 -5.02 -7.27
C ASP A 116 1.97 -4.20 -8.32
N LYS A 117 0.64 -4.13 -8.21
CA LYS A 117 -0.19 -3.39 -9.18
C LYS A 117 0.10 -1.89 -9.18
N TYR A 118 0.33 -1.32 -8.00
CA TYR A 118 0.73 0.08 -7.88
C TYR A 118 2.09 0.34 -8.54
N ARG A 119 3.10 -0.49 -8.26
CA ARG A 119 4.43 -0.38 -8.86
C ARG A 119 4.39 -0.46 -10.38
N ARG A 120 3.67 -1.44 -10.95
CA ARG A 120 3.51 -1.56 -12.41
C ARG A 120 2.86 -0.33 -13.04
N LEU A 121 1.80 0.20 -12.43
CA LEU A 121 1.16 1.43 -12.91
C LEU A 121 2.14 2.60 -12.92
N LYS A 122 2.96 2.72 -11.88
CA LYS A 122 3.99 3.75 -11.76
C LYS A 122 5.09 3.60 -12.81
N ASP A 123 5.59 2.38 -13.01
CA ASP A 123 6.62 2.09 -14.00
C ASP A 123 6.12 2.38 -15.42
N ASP A 124 4.88 1.98 -15.74
CA ASP A 124 4.25 2.26 -17.04
C ASP A 124 4.09 3.77 -17.28
N PHE A 125 3.71 4.51 -16.24
CA PHE A 125 3.64 5.97 -16.30
C PHE A 125 5.01 6.58 -16.59
N PHE A 126 6.05 6.22 -15.83
CA PHE A 126 7.39 6.78 -16.04
C PHE A 126 8.00 6.41 -17.39
N LYS A 127 7.75 5.19 -17.90
CA LYS A 127 8.14 4.79 -19.26
C LYS A 127 7.50 5.69 -20.31
N LYS A 128 6.19 5.96 -20.21
CA LYS A 128 5.47 6.86 -21.12
C LYS A 128 5.98 8.30 -21.04
N VAL A 129 6.16 8.81 -19.83
CA VAL A 129 6.64 10.17 -19.58
C VAL A 129 8.05 10.36 -20.16
N LYS A 130 8.99 9.45 -19.87
CA LYS A 130 10.36 9.48 -20.42
C LYS A 130 10.36 9.40 -21.95
N GLY A 131 9.55 8.51 -22.53
CA GLY A 131 9.40 8.40 -23.98
C GLY A 131 8.95 9.72 -24.61
N LYS A 132 7.97 10.41 -24.02
CA LYS A 132 7.49 11.71 -24.51
C LYS A 132 8.51 12.83 -24.36
N PHE A 133 9.24 12.89 -23.25
CA PHE A 133 10.31 13.89 -23.08
C PHE A 133 11.44 13.68 -24.09
N ASN A 134 11.81 12.43 -24.38
CA ASN A 134 12.80 12.15 -25.42
C ASN A 134 12.33 12.61 -26.80
N LEU A 135 11.06 12.39 -27.15
CA LEU A 135 10.50 12.86 -28.42
C LEU A 135 10.45 14.40 -28.53
N LEU A 136 10.12 15.09 -27.44
CA LEU A 136 10.12 16.57 -27.40
C LEU A 136 11.52 17.15 -27.54
N ASN A 137 12.56 16.47 -27.02
CA ASN A 137 13.95 16.91 -27.12
C ASN A 137 14.59 16.60 -28.50
N ILE A 138 13.98 15.75 -29.34
CA ILE A 138 14.46 15.43 -30.68
C ILE A 138 13.93 16.42 -31.75
N ASN A 139 12.98 17.30 -31.39
CA ASN A 139 12.53 18.41 -32.24
C ASN A 139 13.07 19.80 -31.82
N PRO A 140 14.38 20.10 -31.84
CA PRO A 140 14.86 21.48 -31.68
C PRO A 140 14.82 22.33 -32.97
N SER A 141 14.36 21.81 -34.11
CA SER A 141 14.35 22.56 -35.38
C SER A 141 13.09 22.28 -36.20
N GLY A 142 12.02 22.99 -35.85
CA GLY A 142 10.92 23.29 -36.77
C GLY A 142 10.98 24.78 -37.10
N LEU A 143 11.79 25.11 -38.10
CA LEU A 143 11.61 26.29 -38.95
C LEU A 143 10.28 26.18 -39.71
#